data_AF-A0A600VD86-F1
#
_entry.id   AF-A0A600VD86-F1
#
_cell.length_a   1.000
_cell.length_b   1.000
_cell.length_c   1.000
_cell.angle_alpha   90.00
_cell.angle_beta   90.00
_cell.angle_gamma   90.00
#
_symmetry.space_group_name_H-M   'P 1'
#
loop_
_entity.id
_entity.type
_entity.pdbx_description
1 polymer ?
#
loop_
_entity_poly.entity_id
_entity_poly.type
_entity_poly.pdbx_seq_one_letter_code
_entity_poly.pdbx_strand_id
1 'polypeptide(L)'
;MTVQNHQSTRSAFDDLGFRETVVRLVQQTKDLYLSDDIPWVIGYSGGKDSTAILQLVWQALSELALDNKAHKQVHVISTDTLVENPIVALWVTRSLKQMERAVDEQKIPLIPHRLTPAVNDRFWVNLIGRGYPAPRYKFRWCTDRLKISPSNNFIKSVVQNNGEAILVLGTRKAESTARATTMEVYENRADNTRRAAGLSVNKELDRVWVYTPIADWSNDDVWQFLMQVKNPWGFKNQELLTMYQGATEDGECPLVVDKSTPSCGDSRFGCY
;
A
#
# COMPACT_ATOMS: atom_id res chain seq x y z
N MET A 1 13.73 24.81 28.36
CA MET A 1 12.73 24.53 27.31
C MET A 1 13.45 24.54 25.98
N THR A 2 13.93 23.38 25.54
CA THR A 2 14.53 23.22 24.23
C THR A 2 13.41 23.17 23.20
N VAL A 3 13.21 24.26 22.48
CA VAL A 3 12.40 24.28 21.27
C VAL A 3 13.06 23.30 20.32
N GLN A 4 12.44 22.13 20.13
CA GLN A 4 12.86 21.21 19.07
C GLN A 4 12.64 21.96 17.76
N ASN A 5 13.74 22.31 17.12
CA ASN A 5 13.76 22.94 15.82
C ASN A 5 13.24 21.90 14.83
N HIS A 6 11.93 21.96 14.52
CA HIS A 6 11.32 21.13 13.49
C HIS A 6 11.97 21.59 12.18
N GLN A 7 12.99 20.87 11.71
CA GLN A 7 13.50 21.06 10.36
C GLN A 7 12.29 20.86 9.45
N SER A 8 11.85 21.94 8.81
CA SER A 8 10.83 21.91 7.77
C SER A 8 11.23 20.82 6.77
N THR A 9 10.55 19.68 6.84
CA THR A 9 10.72 18.62 5.85
C THR A 9 10.16 19.19 4.57
N ARG A 10 11.02 19.43 3.58
CA ARG A 10 10.63 19.92 2.25
C ARG A 10 9.47 19.07 1.73
N SER A 11 8.36 19.72 1.44
CA SER A 11 7.16 19.07 0.93
C SER A 11 7.42 18.60 -0.50
N ALA A 12 6.82 17.47 -0.89
CA ALA A 12 6.80 17.02 -2.28
C ALA A 12 6.11 18.02 -3.25
N PHE A 13 5.42 19.02 -2.71
CA PHE A 13 4.70 20.04 -3.47
C PHE A 13 5.42 21.39 -3.54
N ASP A 14 6.55 21.58 -2.86
CA ASP A 14 7.25 22.88 -2.78
C ASP A 14 7.76 23.36 -4.14
N ASP A 15 8.21 22.43 -5.01
CA ASP A 15 8.91 22.78 -6.24
C ASP A 15 7.98 23.12 -7.41
N LEU A 16 6.94 22.30 -7.63
CA LEU A 16 6.01 22.43 -8.76
C LEU A 16 4.64 22.97 -8.35
N GLY A 17 4.34 22.95 -7.05
CA GLY A 17 2.98 23.14 -6.55
C GLY A 17 2.19 21.82 -6.51
N PHE A 18 1.13 21.82 -5.71
CA PHE A 18 0.32 20.63 -5.45
C PHE A 18 -0.29 20.01 -6.72
N ARG A 19 -0.95 20.83 -7.54
CA ARG A 19 -1.71 20.35 -8.71
C ARG A 19 -0.76 19.77 -9.76
N GLU A 20 0.30 20.49 -10.07
CA GLU A 20 1.31 20.12 -11.05
C GLU A 20 2.07 18.86 -10.64
N THR A 21 2.42 18.71 -9.35
CA THR A 21 3.01 17.46 -8.83
C THR A 21 2.07 16.28 -9.02
N VAL A 22 0.79 16.42 -8.66
CA VAL A 22 -0.20 15.33 -8.83
C VAL A 22 -0.39 14.98 -10.31
N VAL A 23 -0.57 15.97 -11.19
CA VAL A 23 -0.71 15.75 -12.64
C VAL A 23 0.52 15.04 -13.21
N ARG A 24 1.72 15.46 -12.80
CA ARG A 24 2.97 14.81 -13.21
C ARG A 24 3.05 13.36 -12.75
N LEU A 25 2.66 13.06 -11.51
CA LEU A 25 2.67 11.69 -10.99
C LEU A 25 1.63 10.80 -11.69
N VAL A 26 0.44 11.34 -11.98
CA VAL A 26 -0.58 10.63 -12.77
C VAL A 26 -0.05 10.36 -14.18
N GLN A 27 0.60 11.34 -14.83
CA GLN A 27 1.21 11.15 -16.15
C GLN A 27 2.32 10.10 -16.12
N GLN A 28 3.23 10.16 -15.14
CA GLN A 28 4.27 9.15 -14.96
C GLN A 28 3.67 7.75 -14.76
N THR A 29 2.57 7.64 -13.99
CA THR A 29 1.87 6.39 -13.77
C THR A 29 1.27 5.85 -15.08
N LYS A 30 0.67 6.72 -15.92
CA LYS A 30 0.16 6.35 -17.24
C LYS A 30 1.27 5.88 -18.17
N ASP A 31 2.38 6.61 -18.23
CA ASP A 31 3.53 6.28 -19.08
C ASP A 31 4.11 4.92 -18.69
N LEU A 32 4.28 4.67 -17.40
CA LEU A 32 4.73 3.37 -16.88
C LEU A 32 3.73 2.25 -17.20
N TYR A 33 2.43 2.51 -17.02
CA TYR A 33 1.38 1.53 -17.32
C TYR A 33 1.38 1.12 -18.79
N LEU A 34 1.59 2.07 -19.73
CA LEU A 34 1.63 1.82 -21.17
C LEU A 34 2.97 1.27 -21.69
N SER A 35 4.01 1.24 -20.85
CA SER A 35 5.36 0.86 -21.30
C SER A 35 5.55 -0.64 -21.56
N ASP A 36 4.65 -1.48 -21.07
CA ASP A 36 4.71 -2.94 -21.16
C ASP A 36 3.31 -3.56 -20.93
N ASP A 37 3.20 -4.89 -20.96
CA ASP A 37 1.96 -5.65 -20.65
C ASP A 37 2.00 -6.34 -19.27
N ILE A 38 2.97 -6.02 -18.41
CA ILE A 38 3.17 -6.68 -17.11
C ILE A 38 2.03 -6.31 -16.16
N PRO A 39 1.31 -7.27 -15.55
CA PRO A 39 0.20 -6.99 -14.64
C PRO A 39 0.66 -6.27 -13.36
N TRP A 40 -0.22 -5.43 -12.83
CA TRP A 40 0.07 -4.67 -11.61
C TRP A 40 -0.66 -5.29 -10.41
N VAL A 41 0.02 -5.32 -9.27
CA VAL A 41 -0.54 -5.72 -7.98
C VAL A 41 -0.36 -4.55 -7.01
N ILE A 42 -1.45 -3.99 -6.50
CA ILE A 42 -1.44 -2.88 -5.55
C ILE A 42 -1.69 -3.44 -4.16
N GLY A 43 -0.76 -3.20 -3.24
CA GLY A 43 -0.94 -3.54 -1.82
C GLY A 43 -1.87 -2.53 -1.14
N TYR A 44 -3.08 -2.95 -0.77
CA TYR A 44 -4.09 -2.10 -0.13
C TYR A 44 -4.40 -2.56 1.30
N SER A 45 -4.09 -1.72 2.28
CA SER A 45 -4.33 -2.00 3.71
C SER A 45 -5.53 -1.24 4.29
N GLY A 46 -6.14 -0.34 3.52
CA GLY A 46 -7.13 0.60 4.03
C GLY A 46 -6.55 1.78 4.83
N GLY A 47 -5.22 1.88 4.92
CA GLY A 47 -4.53 3.04 5.51
C GLY A 47 -4.31 4.19 4.52
N LYS A 48 -3.82 5.32 5.01
CA LYS A 48 -3.64 6.56 4.23
C LYS A 48 -2.72 6.39 3.02
N ASP A 49 -1.55 5.79 3.21
CA ASP A 49 -0.53 5.66 2.16
C ASP A 49 -1.04 4.75 1.03
N SER A 50 -1.61 3.60 1.40
CA SER A 50 -2.19 2.66 0.44
C SER A 50 -3.43 3.19 -0.27
N THR A 51 -4.19 4.08 0.39
CA THR A 51 -5.32 4.78 -0.24
C THR A 51 -4.79 5.81 -1.24
N ALA A 52 -3.76 6.58 -0.88
CA ALA A 52 -3.19 7.60 -1.76
C ALA A 52 -2.62 7.01 -3.06
N ILE A 53 -1.81 5.95 -2.98
CA ILE A 53 -1.27 5.28 -4.18
C ILE A 53 -2.40 4.70 -5.04
N LEU A 54 -3.44 4.15 -4.43
CA LEU A 54 -4.56 3.57 -5.17
C LEU A 54 -5.37 4.68 -5.86
N GLN A 55 -5.58 5.84 -5.22
CA GLN A 55 -6.21 6.98 -5.88
C GLN A 55 -5.39 7.48 -7.08
N LEU A 56 -4.06 7.57 -6.96
CA LEU A 56 -3.18 7.97 -8.06
C LEU A 56 -3.27 6.99 -9.25
N VAL A 57 -3.15 5.70 -8.98
CA VAL A 57 -3.25 4.67 -10.04
C VAL A 57 -4.65 4.63 -10.64
N TRP A 58 -5.70 4.73 -9.82
CA TRP A 58 -7.08 4.76 -10.29
C TRP A 58 -7.34 5.96 -11.20
N GLN A 59 -6.85 7.15 -10.85
CA GLN A 59 -6.98 8.33 -11.70
C GLN A 59 -6.28 8.11 -13.06
N ALA A 60 -5.06 7.56 -13.05
CA ALA A 60 -4.35 7.20 -14.28
C ALA A 60 -5.15 6.21 -15.15
N LEU A 61 -5.72 5.17 -14.54
CA LEU A 61 -6.56 4.19 -15.24
C LEU A 61 -7.85 4.80 -15.78
N SER A 62 -8.53 5.65 -15.00
CA SER A 62 -9.75 6.33 -15.44
C SER A 62 -9.48 7.23 -16.65
N GLU A 63 -8.39 8.01 -16.62
CA GLU A 63 -7.98 8.84 -17.76
C GLU A 63 -7.63 7.99 -18.99
N LEU A 64 -6.91 6.89 -18.82
CA LEU A 64 -6.58 5.97 -19.92
C LEU A 64 -7.81 5.24 -20.46
N ALA A 65 -8.80 4.94 -19.62
CA ALA A 65 -10.03 4.27 -20.04
C ALA A 65 -10.87 5.16 -20.97
N LEU A 66 -10.89 6.48 -20.74
CA LEU A 66 -11.54 7.43 -21.66
C LEU A 66 -10.94 7.37 -23.08
N ASP A 67 -9.64 7.10 -23.17
CA ASP A 67 -8.91 6.94 -24.43
C ASP A 67 -8.93 5.49 -24.98
N ASN A 68 -9.62 4.55 -24.32
CA ASN A 68 -9.54 3.10 -24.60
C ASN A 68 -8.11 2.51 -24.53
N LYS A 69 -7.24 3.11 -23.70
CA LYS A 69 -5.85 2.68 -23.50
C LYS A 69 -5.62 1.91 -22.19
N ALA A 70 -6.67 1.69 -21.38
CA ALA A 70 -6.59 0.90 -20.16
C ALA A 70 -6.86 -0.60 -20.46
N HIS A 71 -5.87 -1.32 -21.00
CA HIS A 71 -6.00 -2.73 -21.42
C HIS A 71 -5.39 -3.75 -20.45
N LYS A 72 -4.41 -3.35 -19.66
CA LYS A 72 -3.70 -4.20 -18.71
C LYS A 72 -4.47 -4.34 -17.39
N GLN A 73 -4.56 -5.57 -16.91
CA GLN A 73 -5.20 -5.88 -15.64
C GLN A 73 -4.40 -5.38 -14.44
N VAL A 74 -5.10 -4.72 -13.51
CA VAL A 74 -4.58 -4.29 -12.21
C VAL A 74 -5.32 -5.05 -11.10
N HIS A 75 -4.57 -5.61 -10.16
CA HIS A 75 -5.09 -6.34 -9.02
C HIS A 75 -4.88 -5.51 -7.76
N VAL A 76 -5.94 -5.23 -7.01
CA VAL A 76 -5.81 -4.63 -5.68
C VAL A 76 -5.93 -5.74 -4.65
N ILE A 77 -4.89 -5.99 -3.86
CA ILE A 77 -4.90 -7.05 -2.85
C ILE A 77 -4.98 -6.46 -1.46
N SER A 78 -5.85 -7.02 -0.62
CA SER A 78 -5.93 -6.70 0.79
C SER A 78 -5.99 -7.96 1.63
N THR A 79 -5.11 -8.08 2.60
CA THR A 79 -4.99 -9.29 3.41
C THR A 79 -5.69 -9.13 4.75
N ASP A 80 -6.76 -9.89 4.92
CA ASP A 80 -7.50 -9.99 6.17
C ASP A 80 -6.92 -11.13 7.03
N THR A 81 -6.33 -10.77 8.17
CA THR A 81 -5.72 -11.74 9.09
C THR A 81 -6.74 -12.55 9.88
N LEU A 82 -8.03 -12.20 9.80
CA LEU A 82 -9.14 -12.76 10.58
C LEU A 82 -9.03 -12.51 12.09
N VAL A 83 -8.08 -11.68 12.51
CA VAL A 83 -7.85 -11.25 13.89
C VAL A 83 -7.55 -9.75 13.99
N GLU A 84 -7.87 -8.97 12.97
CA GLU A 84 -7.77 -7.51 13.00
C GLU A 84 -8.81 -6.90 13.94
N ASN A 85 -8.61 -5.63 14.32
CA ASN A 85 -9.62 -4.84 15.00
C ASN A 85 -10.92 -4.82 14.15
N PRO A 86 -12.10 -5.13 14.73
CA PRO A 86 -13.37 -5.19 14.00
C PRO A 86 -13.73 -3.92 13.22
N ILE A 87 -13.35 -2.74 13.72
CA ILE A 87 -13.58 -1.45 13.06
C ILE A 87 -12.75 -1.37 11.78
N VAL A 88 -11.47 -1.74 11.86
CA VAL A 88 -10.54 -1.76 10.72
C VAL A 88 -10.96 -2.82 9.70
N ALA A 89 -11.31 -4.02 10.16
CA ALA A 89 -11.77 -5.10 9.28
C ALA A 89 -13.05 -4.69 8.51
N LEU A 90 -14.00 -4.05 9.18
CA LEU A 90 -15.22 -3.54 8.56
C LEU A 90 -14.92 -2.41 7.57
N TRP A 91 -14.00 -1.51 7.92
CA TRP A 91 -13.56 -0.42 7.06
C TRP A 91 -12.97 -0.93 5.74
N VAL A 92 -12.00 -1.83 5.81
CA VAL A 92 -11.39 -2.45 4.62
C VAL A 92 -12.44 -3.21 3.82
N THR A 93 -13.31 -3.99 4.46
CA THR A 93 -14.38 -4.74 3.79
C THR A 93 -15.34 -3.83 3.05
N ARG A 94 -15.74 -2.70 3.64
CA ARG A 94 -16.60 -1.70 2.98
C ARG A 94 -15.89 -1.04 1.82
N SER A 95 -14.61 -0.69 1.98
CA SER A 95 -13.81 -0.09 0.92
C SER A 95 -13.71 -1.01 -0.29
N LEU A 96 -13.39 -2.30 -0.11
CA LEU A 96 -13.31 -3.28 -1.20
C LEU A 96 -14.64 -3.44 -1.95
N LYS A 97 -15.76 -3.57 -1.23
CA LYS A 97 -17.09 -3.62 -1.85
C LYS A 97 -17.43 -2.37 -2.65
N GLN A 98 -16.99 -1.21 -2.16
CA GLN A 98 -17.18 0.06 -2.84
C GLN A 98 -16.29 0.15 -4.09
N MET A 99 -15.06 -0.39 -4.05
CA MET A 99 -14.20 -0.54 -5.23
C MET A 99 -14.83 -1.44 -6.28
N GLU A 100 -15.39 -2.60 -5.91
CA GLU A 100 -16.08 -3.51 -6.84
C GLU A 100 -17.16 -2.76 -7.63
N ARG A 101 -18.03 -2.03 -6.94
CA ARG A 101 -19.07 -1.21 -7.57
C ARG A 101 -18.51 -0.13 -8.49
N ALA A 102 -17.49 0.59 -8.02
CA ALA A 102 -16.89 1.67 -8.80
C ALA A 102 -16.17 1.16 -10.05
N VAL A 103 -15.57 -0.03 -9.99
CA VAL A 103 -14.99 -0.71 -11.17
C VAL A 103 -16.08 -1.01 -12.18
N ASP A 104 -17.20 -1.59 -11.76
CA ASP A 104 -18.33 -1.92 -12.65
C ASP A 104 -18.91 -0.67 -13.33
N GLU A 105 -19.04 0.43 -12.57
CA GLU A 105 -19.55 1.72 -13.06
C GLU A 105 -18.58 2.42 -14.02
N GLN A 106 -17.28 2.42 -13.70
CA GLN A 106 -16.26 3.17 -14.44
C GLN A 106 -15.58 2.36 -15.55
N LYS A 107 -15.79 1.04 -15.56
CA LYS A 107 -15.26 0.09 -16.56
C LYS A 107 -13.72 0.15 -16.71
N ILE A 108 -13.02 0.28 -15.58
CA ILE A 108 -11.55 0.23 -15.55
C ILE A 108 -11.06 -1.22 -15.31
N PRO A 109 -9.87 -1.61 -15.81
CA PRO A 109 -9.35 -2.97 -15.68
C PRO A 109 -8.72 -3.19 -14.29
N LEU A 110 -9.51 -3.05 -13.22
CA LEU A 110 -9.07 -3.18 -11.84
C LEU A 110 -9.93 -4.24 -11.13
N ILE A 111 -9.30 -5.15 -10.38
CA ILE A 111 -10.03 -6.18 -9.60
C ILE A 111 -9.54 -6.15 -8.15
N PRO A 112 -10.42 -5.86 -7.18
CA PRO A 112 -10.11 -6.00 -5.76
C PRO A 112 -10.17 -7.48 -5.30
N HIS A 113 -9.23 -7.87 -4.44
CA HIS A 113 -9.10 -9.21 -3.88
C HIS A 113 -8.96 -9.12 -2.36
N ARG A 114 -9.86 -9.80 -1.64
CA ARG A 114 -9.68 -10.05 -0.21
C ARG A 114 -8.95 -11.38 -0.02
N LEU A 115 -7.70 -11.30 0.42
CA LEU A 115 -6.88 -12.46 0.73
C LEU A 115 -7.08 -12.84 2.19
N THR A 116 -7.00 -14.15 2.48
CA THR A 116 -7.04 -14.66 3.85
C THR A 116 -5.97 -15.73 4.04
N PRO A 117 -5.47 -15.92 5.27
CA PRO A 117 -4.53 -16.99 5.57
C PRO A 117 -5.13 -18.37 5.33
N ALA A 118 -4.29 -19.27 4.79
CA ALA A 118 -4.58 -20.68 4.70
C ALA A 118 -4.97 -21.22 6.08
N VAL A 119 -5.85 -22.22 6.14
CA VAL A 119 -6.40 -22.73 7.41
C VAL A 119 -5.29 -23.09 8.41
N ASN A 120 -4.23 -23.75 7.93
CA ASN A 120 -3.08 -24.16 8.73
C ASN A 120 -2.24 -23.00 9.29
N ASP A 121 -2.37 -21.81 8.70
CA ASP A 121 -1.66 -20.60 9.10
C ASP A 121 -2.51 -19.69 9.98
N ARG A 122 -3.82 -19.94 10.11
CA ARG A 122 -4.73 -19.12 10.92
C ARG A 122 -4.30 -19.03 12.37
N PHE A 123 -4.61 -17.88 12.97
CA PHE A 123 -4.16 -17.52 14.32
C PHE A 123 -4.52 -18.58 15.37
N TRP A 124 -5.79 -18.96 15.47
CA TRP A 124 -6.26 -19.91 16.48
C TRP A 124 -5.76 -21.35 16.26
N VAL A 125 -5.54 -21.74 15.01
CA VAL A 125 -4.94 -23.05 14.68
C VAL A 125 -3.52 -23.14 15.21
N ASN A 126 -2.73 -22.08 15.07
CA ASN A 126 -1.36 -22.06 15.56
C ASN A 126 -1.28 -21.81 17.08
N LEU A 127 -2.05 -20.86 17.61
CA LEU A 127 -2.02 -20.50 19.03
C LEU A 127 -2.58 -21.63 19.91
N ILE A 128 -3.83 -22.05 19.66
CA ILE A 128 -4.51 -23.06 20.50
C ILE A 128 -4.17 -24.47 20.00
N GLY A 129 -4.27 -24.70 18.68
CA GLY A 129 -4.11 -26.04 18.11
C GLY A 129 -2.68 -26.58 18.17
N ARG A 130 -1.68 -25.73 17.91
CA ARG A 130 -0.25 -26.12 17.89
C ARG A 130 0.54 -25.62 19.12
N GLY A 131 -0.08 -24.86 20.01
CA GLY A 131 0.57 -24.33 21.21
C GLY A 131 1.64 -23.28 20.93
N TYR A 132 1.55 -22.52 19.83
CA TYR A 132 2.49 -21.42 19.58
C TYR A 132 2.35 -20.38 20.70
N PRO A 133 3.44 -19.75 21.16
CA PRO A 133 3.33 -18.68 22.12
C PRO A 133 2.54 -17.52 21.50
N ALA A 134 1.74 -16.82 22.31
CA ALA A 134 1.07 -15.60 21.87
C ALA A 134 2.10 -14.64 21.25
N PRO A 135 1.83 -14.04 20.07
CA PRO A 135 2.79 -13.15 19.42
C PRO A 135 3.18 -12.00 20.35
N ARG A 136 4.45 -11.61 20.27
CA ARG A 136 5.01 -10.47 21.01
C ARG A 136 5.86 -9.64 20.06
N TYR A 137 6.19 -8.42 20.43
CA TYR A 137 7.01 -7.51 19.62
C TYR A 137 8.26 -8.15 19.00
N LYS A 138 9.00 -8.96 19.77
CA LYS A 138 10.21 -9.67 19.29
C LYS A 138 9.93 -11.01 18.60
N PHE A 139 8.69 -11.50 18.64
CA PHE A 139 8.28 -12.80 18.09
C PHE A 139 6.91 -12.72 17.40
N ARG A 140 6.90 -12.05 16.25
CA ARG A 140 5.71 -11.77 15.42
C ARG A 140 5.46 -12.87 14.37
N TRP A 141 5.36 -14.12 14.81
CA TRP A 141 5.20 -15.27 13.89
C TRP A 141 3.95 -15.18 13.01
N CYS A 142 2.96 -14.41 13.45
CA CYS A 142 1.69 -14.28 12.77
C CYS A 142 1.73 -13.20 11.67
N THR A 143 2.67 -12.24 11.69
CA THR A 143 2.84 -11.29 10.56
C THR A 143 3.20 -12.04 9.28
N ASP A 144 4.20 -12.92 9.36
CA ASP A 144 4.67 -13.70 8.21
C ASP A 144 3.55 -14.58 7.65
N ARG A 145 2.78 -15.24 8.53
CA ARG A 145 1.74 -16.21 8.15
C ARG A 145 0.42 -15.56 7.74
N LEU A 146 -0.01 -14.53 8.46
CA LEU A 146 -1.33 -13.94 8.28
C LEU A 146 -1.33 -12.80 7.26
N LYS A 147 -0.21 -12.06 7.09
CA LYS A 147 -0.13 -10.90 6.18
C LYS A 147 0.77 -11.14 4.97
N ILE A 148 2.00 -11.60 5.21
CA ILE A 148 3.02 -11.72 4.15
C ILE A 148 2.72 -12.92 3.24
N SER A 149 2.50 -14.11 3.81
CA SER A 149 2.31 -15.33 3.01
C SER A 149 1.11 -15.28 2.05
N PRO A 150 -0.10 -14.82 2.45
CA PRO A 150 -1.23 -14.73 1.52
C PRO A 150 -0.93 -13.79 0.34
N SER A 151 -0.31 -12.64 0.63
CA SER A 151 0.07 -11.65 -0.38
C SER A 151 1.12 -12.21 -1.34
N ASN A 152 2.18 -12.84 -0.79
CA ASN A 152 3.25 -13.44 -1.58
C ASN A 152 2.74 -14.60 -2.45
N ASN A 153 1.81 -15.40 -1.96
CA ASN A 153 1.22 -16.49 -2.73
C ASN A 153 0.42 -15.95 -3.93
N PHE A 154 -0.34 -14.87 -3.73
CA PHE A 154 -1.05 -14.20 -4.82
C PHE A 154 -0.09 -13.57 -5.84
N ILE A 155 0.94 -12.85 -5.38
CA ILE A 155 1.91 -12.23 -6.29
C ILE A 155 2.65 -13.32 -7.09
N LYS A 156 3.02 -14.43 -6.44
CA LYS A 156 3.64 -15.57 -7.12
C LYS A 156 2.71 -16.19 -8.18
N SER A 157 1.41 -16.30 -7.93
CA SER A 157 0.49 -16.83 -8.95
C SER A 157 0.35 -15.89 -10.14
N VAL A 158 0.37 -14.57 -9.93
CA VAL A 158 0.43 -13.58 -11.02
C VAL A 158 1.73 -13.73 -11.82
N VAL A 159 2.88 -13.81 -11.16
CA VAL A 159 4.18 -14.03 -11.83
C VAL A 159 4.21 -15.35 -12.59
N GLN A 160 3.64 -16.43 -12.05
CA GLN A 160 3.57 -17.73 -12.73
C GLN A 160 2.75 -17.68 -14.03
N ASN A 161 1.68 -16.90 -14.04
CA ASN A 161 0.79 -16.78 -15.20
C ASN A 161 1.29 -15.78 -16.25
N ASN A 162 2.06 -14.77 -15.83
CA ASN A 162 2.40 -13.62 -16.67
C ASN A 162 3.91 -13.42 -16.89
N GLY A 163 4.77 -14.19 -16.22
CA GLY A 163 6.22 -14.10 -16.28
C GLY A 163 6.82 -13.07 -15.32
N GLU A 164 6.16 -11.92 -15.14
CA GLU A 164 6.58 -10.82 -14.26
C GLU A 164 5.35 -10.16 -13.59
N ALA A 165 5.59 -9.33 -12.56
CA ALA A 165 4.57 -8.47 -11.97
C ALA A 165 5.17 -7.13 -11.50
N ILE A 166 4.37 -6.06 -11.52
CA ILE A 166 4.71 -4.77 -10.88
C ILE A 166 3.91 -4.66 -9.58
N LEU A 167 4.61 -4.62 -8.45
CA LEU A 167 4.04 -4.42 -7.12
C LEU A 167 4.05 -2.93 -6.76
N VAL A 168 2.88 -2.33 -6.59
CA VAL A 168 2.73 -0.92 -6.19
C VAL A 168 2.58 -0.83 -4.68
N LEU A 169 3.47 -0.07 -4.02
CA LEU A 169 3.52 0.09 -2.57
C LEU A 169 3.54 1.56 -2.16
N GLY A 170 2.99 1.83 -0.98
CA GLY A 170 2.93 3.17 -0.38
C GLY A 170 4.09 3.46 0.57
N THR A 171 5.23 2.77 0.44
CA THR A 171 6.41 2.99 1.29
C THR A 171 7.06 4.33 0.98
N ARG A 172 7.48 5.06 2.02
CA ARG A 172 8.06 6.41 1.88
C ARG A 172 9.41 6.49 2.60
N LYS A 173 10.35 7.25 2.03
CA LYS A 173 11.68 7.50 2.60
C LYS A 173 11.59 8.26 3.92
N ALA A 174 10.59 9.15 4.04
CA ALA A 174 10.32 9.93 5.25
C ALA A 174 9.82 9.10 6.45
N GLU A 175 9.53 7.81 6.30
CA GLU A 175 9.10 6.96 7.44
C GLU A 175 10.21 6.67 8.43
N SER A 176 11.46 6.48 7.96
CA SER A 176 12.65 6.36 8.82
C SER A 176 13.92 6.37 7.97
N THR A 177 15.06 6.73 8.58
CA THR A 177 16.38 6.61 7.94
C THR A 177 16.66 5.19 7.45
N ALA A 178 16.28 4.17 8.23
CA ALA A 178 16.48 2.77 7.85
C ALA A 178 15.68 2.40 6.59
N ARG A 179 14.45 2.91 6.44
CA ARG A 179 13.64 2.71 5.23
C ARG A 179 14.21 3.46 4.03
N ALA A 180 14.62 4.71 4.21
CA ALA A 180 15.26 5.49 3.15
C ALA A 180 16.49 4.77 2.59
N THR A 181 17.41 4.33 3.46
CA THR A 181 18.61 3.58 3.04
C THR A 181 18.25 2.27 2.33
N THR A 182 17.25 1.54 2.84
CA THR A 182 16.82 0.28 2.23
C THR A 182 16.24 0.50 0.83
N MET A 183 15.38 1.51 0.66
CA MET A 183 14.82 1.87 -0.64
C MET A 183 15.92 2.27 -1.62
N GLU A 184 16.86 3.13 -1.20
CA GLU A 184 17.99 3.55 -2.03
C GLU A 184 18.85 2.37 -2.49
N VAL A 185 19.10 1.39 -1.62
CA VAL A 185 19.86 0.18 -1.98
C VAL A 185 19.18 -0.59 -3.11
N TYR A 186 17.86 -0.78 -3.05
CA TYR A 186 17.13 -1.52 -4.09
C TYR A 186 16.90 -0.70 -5.37
N GLU A 187 16.76 0.63 -5.25
CA GLU A 187 16.71 1.55 -6.38
C GLU A 187 18.03 1.54 -7.17
N ASN A 188 19.18 1.50 -6.47
CA ASN A 188 20.52 1.58 -7.05
C ASN A 188 21.20 0.22 -7.29
N ARG A 189 20.50 -0.90 -7.08
CA ARG A 189 21.07 -2.23 -7.25
C ARG A 189 21.52 -2.45 -8.70
N ALA A 190 22.68 -3.07 -8.91
CA ALA A 190 23.29 -3.19 -10.24
C ALA A 190 22.46 -4.01 -11.25
N ASP A 191 21.60 -4.90 -10.77
CA ASP A 191 20.67 -5.70 -11.57
C ASP A 191 19.32 -4.99 -11.83
N ASN A 192 19.13 -3.76 -11.35
CA ASN A 192 17.94 -2.97 -11.63
C ASN A 192 17.99 -2.36 -13.04
N THR A 193 17.55 -3.12 -14.03
CA THR A 193 17.47 -2.69 -15.43
C THR A 193 16.36 -1.67 -15.70
N ARG A 194 15.42 -1.47 -14.77
CA ARG A 194 14.23 -0.62 -14.95
C ARG A 194 14.23 0.65 -14.10
N ARG A 195 15.39 1.01 -13.53
CA ARG A 195 15.56 2.24 -12.73
C ARG A 195 15.08 3.50 -13.46
N ALA A 196 15.36 3.63 -14.75
CA ALA A 196 14.96 4.79 -15.55
C ALA A 196 13.43 4.96 -15.64
N ALA A 197 12.68 3.86 -15.49
CA ALA A 197 11.22 3.86 -15.44
C ALA A 197 10.67 4.12 -14.02
N GLY A 198 11.53 4.38 -13.03
CA GLY A 198 11.14 4.59 -11.64
C GLY A 198 10.78 3.30 -10.88
N LEU A 199 11.26 2.15 -11.37
CA LEU A 199 11.07 0.84 -10.73
C LEU A 199 12.30 0.44 -9.91
N SER A 200 12.07 -0.29 -8.82
CA SER A 200 13.11 -0.95 -8.02
C SER A 200 12.90 -2.46 -8.00
N VAL A 201 13.91 -3.23 -7.60
CA VAL A 201 13.76 -4.68 -7.49
C VAL A 201 13.07 -5.07 -6.18
N ASN A 202 12.26 -6.13 -6.19
CA ASN A 202 11.77 -6.73 -4.96
C ASN A 202 12.90 -7.51 -4.26
N LYS A 203 12.91 -7.49 -2.92
CA LYS A 203 13.89 -8.20 -2.10
C LYS A 203 13.72 -9.73 -2.13
N GLU A 204 12.47 -10.20 -2.06
CA GLU A 204 12.14 -11.61 -1.77
C GLU A 204 11.50 -12.32 -2.96
N LEU A 205 10.78 -11.58 -3.81
CA LEU A 205 10.04 -12.14 -4.93
C LEU A 205 10.82 -11.92 -6.22
N ASP A 206 11.26 -13.02 -6.82
CA ASP A 206 11.89 -13.00 -8.15
C ASP A 206 10.88 -12.51 -9.20
N ARG A 207 11.39 -11.78 -10.21
CA ARG A 207 10.60 -11.20 -11.32
C ARG A 207 9.44 -10.29 -10.87
N VAL A 208 9.62 -9.63 -9.74
CA VAL A 208 8.71 -8.59 -9.24
C VAL A 208 9.44 -7.26 -9.19
N TRP A 209 8.91 -6.29 -9.92
CA TRP A 209 9.34 -4.90 -9.86
C TRP A 209 8.50 -4.14 -8.84
N VAL A 210 9.08 -3.15 -8.16
CA VAL A 210 8.40 -2.38 -7.12
C VAL A 210 8.27 -0.92 -7.58
N TYR A 211 7.04 -0.42 -7.58
CA TYR A 211 6.70 0.96 -7.88
C TYR A 211 6.19 1.68 -6.64
N THR A 212 6.84 2.78 -6.27
CA THR A 212 6.53 3.56 -5.06
C THR A 212 6.27 5.02 -5.43
N PRO A 213 5.07 5.36 -5.95
CA PRO A 213 4.78 6.68 -6.51
C PRO A 213 4.88 7.84 -5.52
N ILE A 214 4.75 7.55 -4.22
CA ILE A 214 4.79 8.53 -3.14
C ILE A 214 6.07 8.40 -2.29
N ALA A 215 7.13 7.78 -2.82
CA ALA A 215 8.36 7.50 -2.07
C ALA A 215 8.96 8.73 -1.37
N ASP A 216 8.87 9.90 -2.02
CA ASP A 216 9.43 11.16 -1.53
C ASP A 216 8.41 12.01 -0.75
N TRP A 217 7.20 11.50 -0.49
CA TRP A 217 6.18 12.24 0.25
C TRP A 217 6.40 12.17 1.76
N SER A 218 6.21 13.30 2.42
CA SER A 218 6.08 13.37 3.87
C SER A 218 4.72 12.83 4.33
N ASN A 219 4.51 12.78 5.64
CA ASN A 219 3.21 12.41 6.19
C ASN A 219 2.12 13.42 5.83
N ASP A 220 2.46 14.70 5.97
CA ASP A 220 1.55 15.81 5.70
C ASP A 220 1.19 15.88 4.22
N ASP A 221 2.13 15.55 3.33
CA ASP A 221 1.87 15.49 1.89
C ASP A 221 0.79 14.47 1.54
N VAL A 222 0.83 13.29 2.18
CA VAL A 222 -0.19 12.23 1.98
C VAL A 222 -1.56 12.72 2.43
N TRP A 223 -1.66 13.34 3.60
CA TRP A 223 -2.92 13.88 4.08
C TRP A 223 -3.42 15.06 3.25
N GLN A 224 -2.53 15.97 2.86
CA GLN A 224 -2.85 17.08 1.96
C GLN A 224 -3.46 16.54 0.66
N PHE A 225 -2.88 15.51 0.07
CA PHE A 225 -3.43 14.85 -1.11
C PHE A 225 -4.80 14.23 -0.84
N LEU A 226 -4.95 13.42 0.21
CA LEU A 226 -6.21 12.74 0.50
C LEU A 226 -7.35 13.73 0.81
N MET A 227 -7.05 14.89 1.38
CA MET A 227 -8.06 15.92 1.69
C MET A 227 -8.45 16.75 0.46
N GLN A 228 -7.56 16.90 -0.52
CA GLN A 228 -7.81 17.69 -1.73
C GLN A 228 -8.29 16.86 -2.93
N VAL A 229 -7.92 15.58 -2.99
CA VAL A 229 -8.27 14.68 -4.09
C VAL A 229 -9.36 13.72 -3.64
N LYS A 230 -10.50 13.80 -4.35
CA LYS A 230 -11.64 12.94 -4.10
C LYS A 230 -11.28 11.49 -4.36
N ASN A 231 -11.69 10.63 -3.44
CA ASN A 231 -11.59 9.19 -3.60
C ASN A 231 -12.44 8.70 -4.78
N PRO A 232 -11.85 8.05 -5.81
CA PRO A 232 -12.53 7.73 -7.05
C PRO A 232 -13.49 6.54 -6.92
N TRP A 233 -13.36 5.70 -5.89
CA TRP A 233 -14.38 4.70 -5.58
C TRP A 233 -15.46 5.23 -4.62
N GLY A 234 -15.34 6.46 -4.11
CA GLY A 234 -16.37 7.12 -3.31
C GLY A 234 -16.34 6.80 -1.81
N PHE A 235 -15.26 6.17 -1.33
CA PHE A 235 -15.05 5.95 0.10
C PHE A 235 -14.39 7.18 0.73
N LYS A 236 -15.05 7.82 1.71
CA LYS A 236 -14.67 9.18 2.13
C LYS A 236 -13.33 9.21 2.87
N ASN A 237 -12.40 10.00 2.36
CA ASN A 237 -11.09 10.20 3.00
C ASN A 237 -11.21 10.89 4.37
N GLN A 238 -12.24 11.69 4.60
CA GLN A 238 -12.49 12.29 5.92
C GLN A 238 -12.79 11.23 6.99
N GLU A 239 -13.51 10.16 6.64
CA GLU A 239 -13.78 9.06 7.59
C GLU A 239 -12.50 8.29 7.92
N LEU A 240 -11.56 8.19 6.97
CA LEU A 240 -10.22 7.64 7.22
C LEU A 240 -9.46 8.51 8.23
N LEU A 241 -9.48 9.83 8.05
CA LEU A 241 -8.84 10.76 8.98
C LEU A 241 -9.44 10.64 10.39
N THR A 242 -10.77 10.55 10.51
CA THR A 242 -11.43 10.33 11.81
C THR A 242 -11.00 9.02 12.47
N MET A 243 -10.80 7.94 11.68
CA MET A 243 -10.29 6.67 12.21
C MET A 243 -8.87 6.82 12.79
N TYR A 244 -8.00 7.62 12.15
CA TYR A 244 -6.64 7.88 12.65
C TYR A 244 -6.66 8.78 13.89
N GLN A 245 -7.48 9.83 13.91
CA GLN A 245 -7.67 10.71 15.06
C GLN A 245 -8.25 9.98 16.27
N GLY A 246 -9.10 8.97 16.05
CA GLY A 246 -9.67 8.14 17.12
C GLY A 246 -8.77 7.01 17.61
N ALA A 247 -7.67 6.70 16.91
CA ALA A 247 -6.81 5.55 17.23
C ALA A 247 -5.71 5.85 18.27
N THR A 248 -5.37 7.11 18.52
CA THR A 248 -4.27 7.55 19.42
C THR A 248 -4.44 9.01 19.84
N GLU A 249 -3.98 9.41 21.03
CA GLU A 249 -3.84 10.83 21.41
C GLU A 249 -2.93 11.62 20.43
N ASP A 250 -1.99 10.94 19.76
CA ASP A 250 -0.97 11.53 18.87
C ASP A 250 -1.20 11.28 17.34
N GLY A 251 -2.37 10.75 16.94
CA GLY A 251 -2.82 10.73 15.52
C GLY A 251 -2.05 9.91 14.46
N GLU A 252 -1.08 9.05 14.79
CA GLU A 252 -0.28 8.32 13.78
C GLU A 252 -0.39 6.80 13.90
N CYS A 253 -0.69 6.15 12.76
CA CYS A 253 -0.61 4.69 12.63
C CYS A 253 0.28 4.26 11.46
N PRO A 254 1.53 3.82 11.69
CA PRO A 254 2.39 3.37 10.59
C PRO A 254 1.96 2.03 10.01
N LEU A 255 2.00 1.92 8.68
CA LEU A 255 1.76 0.70 7.93
C LEU A 255 2.78 -0.38 8.33
N VAL A 256 2.33 -1.50 8.90
CA VAL A 256 3.20 -2.63 9.26
C VAL A 256 3.61 -3.39 8.00
N VAL A 257 4.71 -2.95 7.39
CA VAL A 257 5.38 -3.61 6.25
C VAL A 257 6.52 -4.54 6.67
N ASP A 258 6.93 -4.49 7.93
CA ASP A 258 8.04 -5.28 8.47
C ASP A 258 7.86 -5.55 9.98
N LYS A 259 8.72 -6.41 10.54
CA LYS A 259 8.74 -6.72 11.99
C LYS A 259 9.20 -5.55 12.86
N SER A 260 9.78 -4.49 12.29
CA SER A 260 10.27 -3.32 13.02
C SER A 260 9.22 -2.21 13.18
N THR A 261 8.12 -2.23 12.43
CA THR A 261 7.09 -1.20 12.48
C THR A 261 6.32 -1.26 13.81
N PRO A 262 6.20 -0.16 14.59
CA PRO A 262 5.35 -0.11 15.78
C PRO A 262 3.87 -0.33 15.42
N SER A 263 3.13 -1.10 16.23
CA SER A 263 1.67 -1.21 16.09
C SER A 263 1.01 -0.02 16.77
N CYS A 264 0.00 0.54 16.13
CA CYS A 264 -0.74 1.70 16.61
C CYS A 264 -1.89 1.22 17.49
N GLY A 265 -1.93 1.71 18.73
CA GLY A 265 -3.11 1.62 19.59
C GLY A 265 -3.17 0.37 20.47
N ASP A 266 -3.35 0.64 21.77
CA ASP A 266 -3.63 -0.29 22.88
C ASP A 266 -5.03 -0.95 22.78
N SER A 267 -5.61 -1.01 21.58
CA SER A 267 -6.92 -1.57 21.25
C SER A 267 -6.75 -2.97 20.67
N ARG A 268 -6.47 -3.89 21.59
CA ARG A 268 -6.01 -5.26 21.36
C ARG A 268 -7.05 -6.10 20.63
N PHE A 269 -6.79 -6.42 19.36
CA PHE A 269 -6.68 -7.77 18.78
C PHE A 269 -6.10 -7.61 17.36
N GLY A 270 -4.93 -8.22 17.12
CA GLY A 270 -4.16 -8.12 15.88
C GLY A 270 -2.79 -8.75 16.07
N CYS A 271 -2.10 -9.08 14.98
CA CYS A 271 -0.70 -9.49 15.06
C CYS A 271 0.17 -8.38 15.64
N TYR A 272 0.52 -8.53 16.93
CA TYR A 272 1.43 -7.67 17.68
C TYR A 272 2.69 -7.29 16.93
#